data_AF-X1UTG2-F1
#
_entry.id   AF-X1UTG2-F1
#
_cell.length_a   1.000
_cell.length_b   1.000
_cell.length_c   1.000
_cell.angle_alpha   90.00
_cell.angle_beta   90.00
_cell.angle_gamma   90.00
#
_symmetry.space_group_name_H-M   'P 1'
#
loop_
_entity.id
_entity.type
_entity.pdbx_description
1 polymer ?
#
loop_
_entity_poly.entity_id
_entity_poly.type
_entity_poly.pdbx_seq_one_letter_code
_entity_poly.pdbx_strand_id
1 'polypeptide(L)'
;MLVDGDWLDPEPLDELCRKIRRMIYPRWVLRKWGDSLMVNYRYKPTQAQVYQALDYCSRPTFTQLEGNEWLADSIRGERKVRVWGKWDEEPKWHLDESEKKVHSLVALQKGKCPVCGEPIKWGK
;
A
#
# COMPACT_ATOMS: atom_id res chain seq x y z
N MET A 1 4.58 5.44 -19.85
CA MET A 1 4.54 3.98 -19.95
C MET A 1 5.33 3.43 -18.77
N LEU A 2 4.64 2.85 -17.80
CA LEU A 2 5.26 2.01 -16.77
C LEU A 2 5.69 0.73 -17.50
N VAL A 3 6.96 0.37 -17.36
CA VAL A 3 7.66 -0.65 -18.16
C VAL A 3 6.91 -1.99 -18.14
N ASP A 4 6.83 -2.69 -19.28
CA ASP A 4 6.09 -3.96 -19.51
C ASP A 4 6.67 -5.18 -18.78
N GLY A 5 7.28 -4.99 -17.61
CA GLY A 5 7.85 -6.05 -16.78
C GLY A 5 9.29 -6.45 -17.12
N ASP A 6 9.83 -6.00 -18.25
CA ASP A 6 11.19 -6.31 -18.67
C ASP A 6 12.27 -5.42 -18.03
N TRP A 7 13.49 -5.95 -17.98
CA TRP A 7 14.66 -5.24 -17.48
C TRP A 7 15.09 -4.15 -18.45
N LEU A 8 15.31 -2.94 -17.93
CA LEU A 8 15.94 -1.84 -18.64
C LEU A 8 17.45 -2.04 -18.61
N ASP A 9 18.08 -1.84 -19.76
CA ASP A 9 19.53 -1.72 -19.85
C ASP A 9 20.05 -0.56 -18.96
N PRO A 10 21.34 -0.60 -18.54
CA PRO A 10 21.89 0.37 -17.59
C PRO A 10 21.76 1.83 -18.02
N GLU A 11 21.87 2.12 -19.31
CA GLU A 11 21.79 3.48 -19.86
C GLU A 11 20.35 4.04 -19.84
N PRO A 12 19.34 3.33 -20.38
CA PRO A 12 17.93 3.70 -20.19
C PRO A 12 17.51 3.83 -18.72
N LEU A 13 18.02 2.97 -17.84
CA LEU A 13 17.75 3.03 -16.40
C LEU A 13 18.29 4.31 -15.76
N ASP A 14 19.51 4.72 -16.13
CA ASP A 14 20.12 5.95 -15.63
C ASP A 14 19.39 7.20 -16.14
N GLU A 15 18.97 7.22 -17.41
CA GLU A 15 18.16 8.30 -17.98
C GLU A 15 16.82 8.43 -17.22
N LEU A 16 16.15 7.32 -16.96
CA LEU A 16 14.94 7.28 -16.15
C LEU A 16 15.19 7.84 -14.74
N CYS A 17 16.29 7.43 -14.09
CA CYS A 17 16.65 7.96 -12.77
C CYS A 17 16.88 9.47 -12.81
N ARG A 18 17.57 10.02 -13.83
CA ARG A 18 17.72 11.48 -14.00
C ARG A 18 16.39 12.18 -14.19
N LYS A 19 15.48 11.60 -14.99
CA LYS A 19 14.14 12.15 -15.19
C LYS A 19 13.36 12.20 -13.88
N ILE A 20 13.39 11.13 -13.09
CA ILE A 20 12.75 11.06 -11.77
C ILE A 20 13.35 12.11 -10.80
N ARG A 21 14.69 12.25 -10.74
CA ARG A 21 15.34 13.29 -9.92
C ARG A 21 14.79 14.69 -10.23
N ARG A 22 14.64 15.01 -11.52
CA ARG A 22 14.11 16.31 -11.99
C ARG A 22 12.64 16.54 -11.63
N MET A 23 11.85 15.48 -11.47
CA MET A 23 10.45 15.57 -11.05
C MET A 23 10.30 15.71 -9.54
N ILE A 24 11.15 15.03 -8.75
CA ILE A 24 11.07 15.03 -7.28
C ILE A 24 11.69 16.30 -6.69
N TYR A 25 12.83 16.74 -7.20
CA TYR A 25 13.62 17.80 -6.56
C TYR A 25 13.53 19.14 -7.28
N PRO A 26 13.41 20.27 -6.55
CA PRO A 26 13.44 21.60 -7.14
C PRO A 26 14.82 21.92 -7.73
N ARG A 27 14.85 22.83 -8.72
CA ARG A 27 16.07 23.19 -9.48
C ARG A 27 17.27 23.54 -8.60
N TRP A 28 17.07 24.21 -7.46
CA TRP A 28 18.16 24.61 -6.58
C TRP A 28 18.83 23.41 -5.88
N VAL A 29 18.05 22.38 -5.53
CA VAL A 29 18.56 21.12 -4.95
C VAL A 29 19.37 20.37 -5.98
N LEU A 30 18.87 20.29 -7.22
CA LEU A 30 19.57 19.67 -8.36
C LEU A 30 20.88 20.40 -8.69
N ARG A 31 20.90 21.74 -8.64
CA ARG A 31 22.15 22.49 -8.89
C ARG A 31 23.20 22.25 -7.82
N LYS A 32 22.77 22.03 -6.56
CA LYS A 32 23.66 21.83 -5.43
C LYS A 32 24.22 20.39 -5.35
N TRP A 33 23.40 19.41 -5.69
CA TRP A 33 23.72 17.99 -5.45
C TRP A 33 23.66 17.11 -6.71
N GLY A 34 22.90 17.51 -7.73
CA GLY A 34 22.88 16.84 -9.04
C GLY A 34 22.72 15.33 -8.96
N ASP A 35 23.67 14.61 -9.54
CA ASP A 35 23.69 13.14 -9.60
C ASP A 35 24.06 12.49 -8.25
N SER A 36 24.52 13.26 -7.25
CA SER A 36 24.73 12.73 -5.89
C SER A 36 23.42 12.41 -5.17
N LEU A 37 22.29 12.93 -5.67
CA LEU A 37 20.95 12.57 -5.18
C LEU A 37 20.59 11.19 -5.71
N MET A 38 20.77 10.17 -4.87
CA MET A 38 20.49 8.80 -5.29
C MET A 38 18.98 8.54 -5.36
N VAL A 39 18.44 8.35 -6.56
CA VAL A 39 17.14 7.74 -6.76
C VAL A 39 17.35 6.22 -6.73
N ASN A 40 16.83 5.57 -5.69
CA ASN A 40 16.94 4.11 -5.53
C ASN A 40 15.88 3.40 -6.39
N TYR A 41 15.99 3.59 -7.70
CA TYR A 41 15.21 2.88 -8.70
C TYR A 41 16.08 1.77 -9.27
N ARG A 42 16.19 0.69 -8.50
CA ARG A 42 16.98 -0.48 -8.86
C ARG A 42 16.14 -1.72 -8.75
N TYR A 43 16.43 -2.60 -9.68
CA TYR A 43 15.98 -3.96 -9.71
C TYR A 43 16.39 -4.73 -8.45
N LYS A 44 15.47 -5.57 -7.96
CA LYS A 44 15.64 -6.40 -6.77
C LYS A 44 15.87 -7.84 -7.24
N PRO A 45 17.14 -8.26 -7.44
CA PRO A 45 17.44 -9.57 -8.03
C PRO A 45 17.00 -10.77 -7.17
N THR A 46 16.79 -10.58 -5.86
CA THR A 46 16.39 -11.67 -4.98
C THR A 46 14.98 -11.48 -4.42
N GLN A 47 14.28 -12.59 -4.23
CA GLN A 47 12.96 -12.61 -3.60
C GLN A 47 12.97 -11.96 -2.20
N ALA A 48 14.05 -12.13 -1.44
CA ALA A 48 14.23 -11.49 -0.14
C ALA A 48 14.26 -9.95 -0.24
N GLN A 49 14.93 -9.41 -1.25
CA GLN A 49 14.98 -7.96 -1.49
C GLN A 49 13.63 -7.41 -1.98
N VAL A 50 12.84 -8.19 -2.72
CA VAL A 50 11.45 -7.85 -3.08
C VAL A 50 10.58 -7.79 -1.82
N TYR A 51 10.64 -8.81 -0.96
CA TYR A 51 9.90 -8.80 0.30
C TYR A 51 10.31 -7.66 1.23
N GLN A 52 11.61 -7.34 1.30
CA GLN A 52 12.08 -6.19 2.06
C GLN A 52 11.52 -4.87 1.52
N ALA A 53 11.46 -4.70 0.19
CA ALA A 53 10.88 -3.50 -0.42
C ALA A 53 9.37 -3.41 -0.16
N LEU A 54 8.65 -4.53 -0.26
CA LEU A 54 7.22 -4.60 0.08
C LEU A 54 6.97 -4.31 1.56
N ASP A 55 7.76 -4.84 2.48
CA ASP A 55 7.67 -4.53 3.91
C ASP A 55 7.94 -3.03 4.14
N TYR A 56 8.94 -2.45 3.48
CA TYR A 56 9.23 -1.02 3.59
C TYR A 56 8.10 -0.13 3.05
N CYS A 57 7.56 -0.44 1.86
CA CYS A 57 6.46 0.33 1.27
C CYS A 57 5.13 0.16 2.02
N SER A 58 4.90 -1.02 2.60
CA SER A 58 3.68 -1.33 3.38
C SER A 58 3.81 -0.93 4.85
N ARG A 59 5.00 -0.49 5.30
CA ARG A 59 5.14 0.12 6.62
C ARG A 59 4.35 1.44 6.60
N PRO A 60 3.28 1.56 7.42
CA PRO A 60 2.66 2.84 7.74
C PRO A 60 3.74 3.85 8.11
N THR A 61 3.98 4.77 7.17
CA THR A 61 4.89 5.90 7.29
C THR A 61 4.06 7.12 7.68
N PHE A 62 3.21 6.97 8.70
CA PHE A 62 2.59 8.13 9.33
C PHE A 62 3.61 8.73 10.29
N THR A 63 4.28 9.79 9.86
CA THR A 63 5.13 10.63 10.74
C THR A 63 4.28 11.55 11.63
N GLN A 64 3.00 11.71 11.30
CA GLN A 64 2.05 12.52 12.06
C GLN A 64 1.32 11.63 13.07
N LEU A 65 1.85 11.60 14.29
CA LEU A 65 1.30 10.85 15.41
C LEU A 65 0.02 11.49 15.98
N GLU A 66 -0.06 12.81 15.94
CA GLU A 66 -1.15 13.59 16.52
C GLU A 66 -2.48 13.28 15.81
N GLY A 67 -3.46 12.78 16.57
CA GLY A 67 -4.77 12.34 16.07
C GLY A 67 -4.79 10.94 15.43
N ASN A 68 -3.64 10.24 15.40
CA ASN A 68 -3.51 8.88 14.86
C ASN A 68 -2.95 7.89 15.90
N GLU A 69 -2.95 8.26 17.19
CA GLU A 69 -2.35 7.47 18.27
C GLU A 69 -2.99 6.10 18.37
N TRP A 70 -4.33 6.03 18.27
CA TRP A 70 -5.08 4.78 18.30
C TRP A 70 -4.75 3.87 17.11
N LEU A 71 -4.55 4.44 15.91
CA LEU A 71 -4.13 3.69 14.73
C LEU A 71 -2.68 3.22 14.85
N ALA A 72 -1.81 4.09 15.37
CA ALA A 72 -0.40 3.76 15.61
C ALA A 72 -0.22 2.69 16.68
N ASP A 73 -1.08 2.65 17.71
CA ASP A 73 -1.16 1.56 18.70
C ASP A 73 -1.74 0.28 18.10
N SER A 74 -2.80 0.36 17.30
CA SER A 74 -3.44 -0.84 16.71
C SER A 74 -2.54 -1.58 15.71
N ILE A 75 -1.63 -0.85 15.04
CA ILE A 75 -0.64 -1.43 14.12
C ILE A 75 0.72 -1.70 14.78
N ARG A 76 0.86 -1.40 16.08
CA ARG A 76 2.11 -1.60 16.85
C ARG A 76 2.29 -3.08 17.14
N GLY A 77 3.28 -3.70 16.50
CA GLY A 77 3.54 -5.13 16.66
C GLY A 77 2.76 -6.04 15.70
N GLU A 78 1.91 -5.48 14.83
CA GLU A 78 1.36 -6.19 13.67
C GLU A 78 2.53 -6.70 12.80
N ARG A 79 2.65 -8.02 12.65
CA ARG A 79 3.59 -8.63 11.70
C ARG A 79 3.02 -8.39 10.29
N LYS A 80 3.48 -7.31 9.65
CA LYS A 80 3.02 -6.79 8.35
C LYS A 80 3.14 -7.76 7.16
N VAL A 81 3.78 -8.91 7.38
CA VAL A 81 3.79 -10.03 6.45
C VAL A 81 3.32 -11.28 7.20
N ARG A 82 2.00 -11.46 7.29
CA ARG A 82 1.46 -12.80 7.48
C ARG A 82 1.62 -13.51 6.13
N VAL A 83 2.47 -14.53 6.07
CA VAL A 83 2.55 -15.43 4.90
C VAL A 83 1.30 -16.30 4.95
N TRP A 84 0.25 -15.90 4.22
CA TRP A 84 -1.07 -16.54 4.26
C TRP A 84 -1.16 -17.82 3.41
N GLY A 85 -0.16 -18.71 3.52
CA GLY A 85 -0.09 -19.92 2.69
C GLY A 85 0.33 -19.63 1.25
N LYS A 86 0.11 -20.61 0.37
CA LYS A 86 0.42 -20.52 -1.06
C LYS A 86 -0.85 -20.16 -1.84
N TRP A 87 -0.70 -19.53 -3.02
CA TRP A 87 -1.82 -19.08 -3.86
C TRP A 87 -2.64 -20.23 -4.47
N ASP A 88 -2.11 -21.45 -4.47
CA ASP A 88 -2.76 -22.68 -4.92
C ASP A 88 -3.51 -23.41 -3.78
N GLU A 89 -3.42 -22.90 -2.55
CA GLU A 89 -4.16 -23.44 -1.40
C GLU A 89 -5.53 -22.78 -1.28
N GLU A 90 -6.47 -23.53 -0.72
CA GLU A 90 -7.80 -23.02 -0.38
C GLU A 90 -7.68 -21.81 0.58
N PRO A 91 -8.44 -20.73 0.37
CA PRO A 91 -8.19 -19.49 1.08
C PRO A 91 -8.37 -19.67 2.60
N LYS A 92 -7.29 -19.47 3.37
CA LYS A 92 -7.30 -19.57 4.85
C LYS A 92 -8.12 -18.47 5.54
N TRP A 93 -8.62 -17.49 4.79
CA TRP A 93 -9.51 -16.46 5.31
C TRP A 93 -10.95 -16.99 5.30
N HIS A 94 -11.32 -17.69 6.38
CA HIS A 94 -12.71 -17.80 6.76
C HIS A 94 -13.00 -16.70 7.79
N LEU A 95 -14.08 -15.93 7.59
CA LEU A 95 -14.55 -14.99 8.60
C LEU A 95 -15.20 -15.80 9.74
N ASP A 96 -14.39 -16.34 10.64
CA ASP A 96 -14.86 -17.13 11.79
C ASP A 96 -15.57 -16.29 12.87
N GLU A 97 -15.72 -14.98 12.68
CA GLU A 97 -16.34 -14.10 13.68
C GLU A 97 -17.53 -13.30 13.14
N SER A 98 -18.68 -13.93 13.34
CA SER A 98 -20.02 -13.36 13.52
C SER A 98 -20.65 -12.70 12.29
N GLU A 99 -21.65 -13.39 11.74
CA GLU A 99 -22.70 -12.81 10.87
C GLU A 99 -23.17 -11.43 11.36
N LYS A 100 -23.14 -11.17 12.68
CA LYS A 100 -23.49 -9.89 13.31
C LYS A 100 -22.72 -8.68 12.76
N LYS A 101 -21.41 -8.78 12.49
CA LYS A 101 -20.62 -7.64 11.99
C LYS A 101 -20.93 -7.32 10.52
N VAL A 102 -21.29 -8.33 9.74
CA VAL A 102 -21.56 -8.18 8.29
C VAL A 102 -23.04 -7.91 8.03
N HIS A 103 -23.93 -8.26 8.97
CA HIS A 103 -25.38 -8.07 8.83
C HIS A 103 -25.76 -6.62 8.56
N SER A 104 -25.07 -5.66 9.18
CA SER A 104 -25.33 -4.23 8.94
C SER A 104 -25.00 -3.82 7.51
N LEU A 105 -23.92 -4.37 6.93
CA LEU A 105 -23.53 -4.12 5.54
C LEU A 105 -24.49 -4.79 4.55
N VAL A 106 -24.92 -6.02 4.85
CA VAL A 106 -25.90 -6.76 4.04
C VAL A 106 -27.27 -6.06 4.05
N ALA A 107 -27.69 -5.52 5.21
CA ALA A 107 -28.93 -4.74 5.32
C ALA A 107 -28.85 -3.47 4.47
N LEU A 108 -27.75 -2.72 4.54
CA LEU A 108 -27.51 -1.53 3.71
C LEU A 108 -27.53 -1.85 2.21
N GLN A 109 -26.88 -2.93 1.77
CA GLN A 109 -26.91 -3.37 0.37
C GLN A 109 -28.33 -3.68 -0.10
N LYS A 110 -29.16 -4.27 0.77
CA LYS A 110 -30.58 -4.55 0.50
C LYS A 110 -31.48 -3.32 0.66
N GLY A 111 -30.91 -2.14 0.89
CA GLY A 111 -31.64 -0.89 1.08
C GLY A 111 -32.47 -0.88 2.36
N LYS A 112 -32.05 -1.62 3.40
CA LYS A 112 -32.74 -1.72 4.70
C LYS A 112 -31.89 -1.12 5.81
N CYS A 113 -32.54 -0.44 6.74
CA CYS A 113 -31.88 0.13 7.91
C CYS A 113 -31.31 -1.01 8.77
N PRO A 114 -30.01 -1.00 9.11
CA PRO A 114 -29.40 -2.05 9.92
C PRO A 114 -29.86 -2.05 11.38
N VAL A 115 -30.60 -1.02 11.83
CA VAL A 115 -31.12 -0.89 13.20
C VAL A 115 -32.60 -1.30 13.29
N CYS A 116 -33.45 -0.84 12.38
CA CYS A 116 -34.91 -1.09 12.42
C CYS A 116 -35.43 -1.99 11.28
N GLY A 117 -34.63 -2.31 10.26
CA GLY A 117 -35.03 -3.16 9.14
C GLY A 117 -35.93 -2.52 8.07
N GLU A 118 -36.37 -1.27 8.29
CA GLU A 118 -37.21 -0.54 7.34
C GLU A 118 -36.45 -0.13 6.07
N PRO A 119 -37.14 0.04 4.92
CA PRO A 119 -36.53 0.54 3.70
C PRO A 119 -35.87 1.91 3.91
N ILE A 120 -34.60 2.04 3.55
CA ILE A 120 -33.87 3.30 3.61
C ILE A 120 -34.36 4.19 2.49
N LYS A 121 -34.92 5.35 2.85
CA LYS A 121 -35.13 6.46 1.93
C LYS A 121 -33.87 7.33 1.95
N TRP A 122 -32.99 7.11 0.98
CA TRP A 122 -31.91 8.06 0.72
C TRP A 122 -32.56 9.36 0.24
N GLY A 123 -32.25 10.47 0.91
CA GLY A 123 -32.73 11.79 0.50
C GLY A 123 -32.34 12.05 -0.95
N LYS A 124 -33.26 12.66 -1.71
CA LYS A 124 -32.94 13.21 -3.03
C LYS A 124 -32.02 14.41 -2.88
#